data_AF-A0A8I1SUE5-F1
#
_entry.id   AF-A0A8I1SUE5-F1
#
_cell.length_a   1.000
_cell.length_b   1.000
_cell.length_c   1.000
_cell.angle_alpha   90.00
_cell.angle_beta   90.00
_cell.angle_gamma   90.00
#
_symmetry.space_group_name_H-M   'P 1'
#
loop_
_entity.id
_entity.type
_entity.pdbx_description
1 polymer ?
#
loop_
_entity_poly.entity_id
_entity_poly.type
_entity_poly.pdbx_seq_one_letter_code
_entity_poly.pdbx_strand_id
1 'polypeptide(L)'
;METPIVCQVKMSIPRSEGLRRPDFDWDRTKWKKERIEDFRIGDTKLTPAAVAYINNVLQWKTDLDLRGPAEVASMNESPAVPMVKWIHHSSSAYKAIFGFGKPGTCTGAGPEMMAKNFRVFCDPANYPIVAHCISGADRTGALAYVLNGVLGVPADELEKDWEITANSYFKYENFDDLAGGFDHFGAPSAPLHEKIEAYLHEIGITPKEISAFRAIILEN
;
A
#
# COMPACT_ATOMS: atom_id res chain seq x y z
N MET A 1 13.55 19.77 -9.17
CA MET A 1 13.63 18.44 -9.81
C MET A 1 12.86 17.53 -8.89
N GLU A 2 11.69 17.11 -9.35
CA GLU A 2 10.68 16.42 -8.53
C GLU A 2 11.12 14.96 -8.34
N THR A 3 11.29 14.56 -7.08
CA THR A 3 11.53 13.18 -6.65
C THR A 3 10.39 12.28 -7.14
N PRO A 4 10.63 11.10 -7.71
CA PRO A 4 9.56 10.18 -8.07
C PRO A 4 8.90 9.64 -6.79
N ILE A 5 7.79 10.27 -6.39
CA ILE A 5 6.88 9.74 -5.38
C ILE A 5 6.47 8.34 -5.84
N VAL A 6 6.71 7.34 -4.97
CA VAL A 6 6.22 5.96 -5.15
C VAL A 6 4.77 6.05 -5.61
N CYS A 7 4.53 5.66 -6.85
CA CYS A 7 3.26 5.81 -7.53
C CYS A 7 2.21 4.91 -6.87
N GLN A 8 1.60 5.40 -5.80
CA GLN A 8 0.23 5.05 -5.45
C GLN A 8 -0.60 5.33 -6.69
N VAL A 9 -1.03 4.29 -7.39
CA VAL A 9 -2.02 4.40 -8.45
C VAL A 9 -3.34 4.73 -7.75
N LYS A 10 -3.50 6.00 -7.46
CA LYS A 10 -4.71 6.59 -6.94
C LYS A 10 -5.68 6.62 -8.11
N MET A 11 -6.64 5.69 -8.12
CA MET A 11 -7.94 6.02 -8.70
C MET A 11 -8.50 7.15 -7.84
N SER A 12 -8.25 8.37 -8.30
CA SER A 12 -8.70 9.60 -7.68
C SER A 12 -10.23 9.59 -7.57
N ILE A 13 -10.74 9.31 -6.38
CA ILE A 13 -11.99 9.92 -5.92
C ILE A 13 -11.56 11.08 -5.02
N PRO A 14 -11.36 12.30 -5.54
CA PRO A 14 -11.11 13.44 -4.68
C PRO A 14 -12.33 13.66 -3.79
N ARG A 15 -12.14 13.61 -2.46
CA ARG A 15 -13.05 14.28 -1.52
C ARG A 15 -12.87 15.77 -1.73
N SER A 16 -13.79 16.33 -2.49
CA SER A 16 -13.87 17.73 -2.84
C SER A 16 -14.60 18.50 -1.72
N GLU A 17 -13.88 19.00 -0.73
CA GLU A 17 -14.20 20.35 -0.26
C GLU A 17 -13.54 21.33 -1.24
N GLY A 18 -14.23 21.63 -2.35
CA GLY A 18 -13.77 22.65 -3.30
C GLY A 18 -13.94 22.34 -4.80
N LEU A 19 -14.29 21.12 -5.20
CA LEU A 19 -14.51 20.73 -6.60
C LEU A 19 -15.91 20.12 -6.80
N ARG A 20 -16.96 20.94 -6.76
CA ARG A 20 -18.24 20.56 -7.38
C ARG A 20 -18.03 20.58 -8.90
N ARG A 21 -17.79 19.40 -9.49
CA ARG A 21 -17.93 19.21 -10.93
C ARG A 21 -19.42 19.40 -11.30
N PRO A 22 -19.78 20.43 -12.10
CA PRO A 22 -21.19 20.74 -12.39
C PRO A 22 -21.93 19.63 -13.16
N ASP A 23 -21.19 18.70 -13.74
CA ASP A 23 -21.63 17.64 -14.66
C ASP A 23 -21.77 16.26 -14.00
N PHE A 24 -21.40 16.10 -12.71
CA PHE A 24 -21.46 14.82 -12.03
C PHE A 24 -22.72 14.69 -11.16
N ASP A 25 -23.60 13.75 -11.50
CA ASP A 25 -24.87 13.52 -10.80
C ASP A 25 -24.63 12.84 -9.43
N TRP A 26 -24.64 13.66 -8.37
CA TRP A 26 -24.46 13.20 -6.99
C TRP A 26 -25.68 12.49 -6.41
N ASP A 27 -26.78 12.37 -7.18
CA ASP A 27 -27.96 11.62 -6.80
C ASP A 27 -27.69 10.11 -6.86
N ARG A 28 -27.25 9.57 -5.72
CA ARG A 28 -26.95 8.13 -5.54
C ARG A 28 -28.15 7.21 -5.79
N THR A 29 -29.37 7.72 -5.89
CA THR A 29 -30.54 6.89 -6.23
C THR A 29 -30.56 6.49 -7.71
N LYS A 30 -29.85 7.24 -8.57
CA LYS A 30 -29.71 6.96 -10.01
C LYS A 30 -28.49 6.12 -10.35
N TRP A 31 -27.59 5.91 -9.39
CA TRP A 31 -26.44 5.05 -9.57
C TRP A 31 -26.97 3.63 -9.70
N LYS A 32 -26.59 2.92 -10.76
CA LYS A 32 -26.97 1.51 -10.89
C LYS A 32 -26.49 0.79 -9.64
N LYS A 33 -27.43 0.23 -8.87
CA LYS A 33 -27.12 -0.77 -7.87
C LYS A 33 -26.63 -2.00 -8.64
N GLU A 34 -25.35 -2.00 -8.99
CA GLU A 34 -24.69 -3.26 -9.37
C GLU A 34 -24.92 -4.20 -8.19
N ARG A 35 -25.60 -5.32 -8.45
CA ARG A 35 -25.98 -6.22 -7.37
C ARG A 35 -24.72 -6.90 -6.90
N ILE A 36 -24.60 -7.10 -5.59
CA ILE A 36 -23.46 -7.85 -5.00
C ILE A 36 -23.32 -9.23 -5.67
N GLU A 37 -24.43 -9.80 -6.16
CA GLU A 37 -24.48 -11.06 -6.93
C GLU A 37 -23.73 -11.02 -8.27
N ASP A 38 -23.55 -9.84 -8.88
CA ASP A 38 -22.83 -9.66 -10.15
C ASP A 38 -21.29 -9.54 -9.92
N PHE A 39 -20.84 -9.59 -8.65
CA PHE A 39 -19.43 -9.60 -8.28
C PHE A 39 -18.95 -11.02 -8.03
N ARG A 40 -18.20 -11.56 -8.98
CA ARG A 40 -17.40 -12.77 -8.75
C ARG A 40 -16.07 -12.35 -8.15
N ILE A 41 -15.80 -12.83 -6.94
CA ILE A 41 -14.49 -12.66 -6.30
C ILE A 41 -13.46 -13.33 -7.22
N GLY A 42 -12.43 -12.58 -7.61
CA GLY A 42 -11.38 -13.05 -8.53
C GLY A 42 -11.57 -12.70 -10.01
N ASP A 43 -12.73 -12.19 -10.44
CA ASP A 43 -12.90 -11.72 -11.81
C ASP A 43 -12.27 -10.32 -12.01
N THR A 44 -11.56 -10.15 -13.13
CA THR A 44 -10.99 -8.84 -13.48
C THR A 44 -12.08 -7.80 -13.70
N LYS A 45 -11.87 -6.60 -13.13
CA LYS A 45 -12.65 -5.40 -13.44
C LYS A 45 -11.89 -4.44 -14.35
N LEU A 46 -10.66 -4.78 -14.77
CA LEU A 46 -9.93 -4.00 -15.74
C LEU A 46 -10.56 -4.17 -17.12
N THR A 47 -10.98 -3.06 -17.71
CA THR A 47 -11.44 -3.04 -19.10
C THR A 47 -10.25 -3.19 -20.04
N PRO A 48 -10.46 -3.61 -21.31
CA PRO A 48 -9.38 -3.65 -22.30
C PRO A 48 -8.65 -2.30 -22.45
N ALA A 49 -9.37 -1.17 -22.31
CA ALA A 49 -8.78 0.16 -22.33
C ALA A 49 -7.88 0.42 -21.11
N ALA A 50 -8.28 -0.03 -19.91
CA ALA A 50 -7.45 0.07 -18.71
C ALA A 50 -6.19 -0.79 -18.83
N VAL A 51 -6.32 -2.02 -19.34
CA VAL A 51 -5.17 -2.91 -19.61
C VAL A 51 -4.22 -2.29 -20.63
N ALA A 52 -4.73 -1.69 -21.71
CA ALA A 52 -3.92 -0.97 -22.69
C ALA A 52 -3.22 0.25 -22.07
N TYR A 53 -3.90 1.01 -21.21
CA TYR A 53 -3.31 2.15 -20.51
C TYR A 53 -2.20 1.71 -19.55
N ILE A 54 -2.41 0.64 -18.78
CA ILE A 54 -1.39 0.07 -17.90
C ILE A 54 -0.16 -0.36 -18.71
N ASN A 55 -0.35 -1.10 -19.80
CA ASN A 55 0.77 -1.64 -20.56
C ASN A 55 1.51 -0.58 -21.41
N ASN A 56 0.80 0.41 -21.95
CA ASN A 56 1.38 1.38 -22.88
C ASN A 56 1.79 2.70 -22.24
N VAL A 57 1.18 3.08 -21.11
CA VAL A 57 1.40 4.38 -20.45
C VAL A 57 2.06 4.22 -19.09
N LEU A 58 1.45 3.45 -18.18
CA LEU A 58 2.01 3.28 -16.83
C LEU A 58 3.20 2.30 -16.80
N GLN A 59 3.22 1.37 -17.75
CA GLN A 59 4.24 0.35 -17.96
C GLN A 59 4.59 -0.41 -16.68
N TRP A 60 3.58 -0.78 -15.88
CA TRP A 60 3.81 -1.59 -14.70
C TRP A 60 4.54 -2.87 -15.08
N LYS A 61 5.57 -3.23 -14.29
CA LYS A 61 6.24 -4.52 -14.41
C LYS A 61 5.78 -5.49 -13.33
N THR A 62 5.39 -4.97 -12.18
CA THR A 62 4.98 -5.79 -11.02
C THR A 62 3.63 -5.35 -10.49
N ASP A 63 2.77 -6.33 -10.25
CA ASP A 63 1.50 -6.22 -9.54
C ASP A 63 1.64 -6.93 -8.18
N LEU A 64 1.87 -6.14 -7.13
CA LEU A 64 1.98 -6.60 -5.75
C LEU A 64 0.60 -6.62 -5.09
N ASP A 65 0.01 -7.81 -5.04
CA ASP A 65 -1.33 -8.04 -4.51
C ASP A 65 -1.26 -8.42 -3.02
N LEU A 66 -1.78 -7.54 -2.17
CA LEU A 66 -1.80 -7.68 -0.73
C LEU A 66 -3.05 -8.39 -0.19
N ARG A 67 -3.96 -8.81 -1.09
CA ARG A 67 -5.20 -9.49 -0.74
C ARG A 67 -4.94 -10.86 -0.10
N GLY A 68 -5.87 -11.33 0.72
CA GLY A 68 -5.85 -12.66 1.32
C GLY A 68 -6.30 -13.73 0.32
N PRO A 69 -6.04 -15.02 0.61
CA PRO A 69 -6.40 -16.13 -0.28
C PRO A 69 -7.88 -16.15 -0.68
N ALA A 70 -8.78 -15.82 0.24
CA ALA A 70 -10.21 -15.77 -0.05
C ALA A 70 -10.61 -14.61 -0.99
N GLU A 71 -9.84 -13.52 -1.00
CA GLU A 71 -10.13 -12.30 -1.77
C GLU A 71 -9.56 -12.34 -3.19
N VAL A 72 -8.54 -13.17 -3.43
CA VAL A 72 -8.01 -13.47 -4.78
C VAL A 72 -8.72 -14.65 -5.43
N ALA A 73 -9.46 -15.46 -4.66
CA ALA A 73 -10.17 -16.64 -5.12
C ALA A 73 -9.31 -17.55 -6.02
N SER A 74 -9.62 -17.66 -7.32
CA SER A 74 -8.92 -18.51 -8.28
C SER A 74 -7.89 -17.77 -9.14
N MET A 75 -7.54 -16.53 -8.82
CA MET A 75 -6.54 -15.77 -9.58
C MET A 75 -5.16 -16.44 -9.48
N ASN A 76 -4.46 -16.52 -10.61
CA ASN A 76 -3.11 -17.05 -10.73
C ASN A 76 -2.16 -16.12 -11.49
N GLU A 77 -2.66 -14.99 -11.99
CA GLU A 77 -1.92 -13.97 -12.73
C GLU A 77 -2.54 -12.58 -12.53
N SER A 78 -1.82 -11.55 -12.96
CA SER A 78 -2.31 -10.18 -12.90
C SER A 78 -3.39 -9.98 -13.96
N PRO A 79 -4.49 -9.26 -13.67
CA PRO A 79 -5.46 -8.88 -14.69
C PRO A 79 -4.88 -7.94 -15.76
N ALA A 80 -3.66 -7.44 -15.58
CA ALA A 80 -2.94 -6.57 -16.52
C ALA A 80 -1.95 -7.32 -17.44
N VAL A 81 -2.03 -8.66 -17.52
CA VAL A 81 -1.26 -9.51 -18.46
C VAL A 81 -1.25 -8.98 -19.90
N PRO A 82 -0.21 -9.29 -20.71
CA PRO A 82 0.86 -10.27 -20.44
C PRO A 82 2.15 -9.70 -19.82
N MET A 83 2.30 -8.38 -19.68
CA MET A 83 3.60 -7.78 -19.32
C MET A 83 3.85 -7.62 -17.81
N VAL A 84 2.85 -7.89 -16.98
CA VAL A 84 2.90 -7.61 -15.54
C VAL A 84 3.08 -8.90 -14.75
N LYS A 85 4.17 -8.97 -13.98
CA LYS A 85 4.45 -10.05 -13.03
C LYS A 85 3.54 -9.89 -11.80
N TRP A 86 2.74 -10.90 -11.52
CA TRP A 86 1.93 -10.93 -10.30
C TRP A 86 2.73 -11.49 -9.12
N ILE A 87 2.73 -10.77 -8.01
CA ILE A 87 3.31 -11.18 -6.74
C ILE A 87 2.20 -11.13 -5.70
N HIS A 88 1.75 -12.29 -5.25
CA HIS A 88 0.71 -12.39 -4.23
C HIS A 88 1.30 -12.61 -2.85
N HIS A 89 1.24 -11.58 -2.01
CA HIS A 89 1.69 -11.62 -0.62
C HIS A 89 0.57 -11.10 0.29
N SER A 90 -0.24 -12.01 0.82
CA SER A 90 -1.34 -11.68 1.75
C SER A 90 -0.84 -10.91 2.97
N SER A 91 -1.04 -9.59 2.98
CA SER A 91 -0.48 -8.71 4.01
C SER A 91 -1.44 -8.47 5.18
N SER A 92 -0.88 -8.07 6.31
CA SER A 92 -1.63 -7.55 7.46
C SER A 92 -1.69 -6.02 7.42
N ALA A 93 -2.53 -5.41 8.26
CA ALA A 93 -2.64 -3.95 8.36
C ALA A 93 -2.53 -3.48 9.81
N TYR A 94 -2.21 -2.20 10.00
CA TYR A 94 -2.21 -1.53 11.30
C TYR A 94 -1.36 -2.28 12.33
N LYS A 95 -1.83 -2.42 13.58
CA LYS A 95 -1.10 -3.14 14.64
C LYS A 95 -0.66 -4.55 14.27
N ALA A 96 -1.34 -5.21 13.32
CA ALA A 96 -1.02 -6.59 12.97
C ALA A 96 0.34 -6.71 12.25
N ILE A 97 0.88 -5.63 11.66
CA ILE A 97 2.23 -5.65 11.07
C ILE A 97 3.33 -5.88 12.13
N PHE A 98 3.04 -5.66 13.42
CA PHE A 98 3.98 -5.86 14.53
C PHE A 98 3.87 -7.23 15.21
N GLY A 99 2.91 -8.09 14.84
CA GLY A 99 2.78 -9.46 15.38
C GLY A 99 1.83 -9.62 16.58
N PHE A 100 0.58 -9.15 16.45
CA PHE A 100 -0.53 -9.36 17.40
C PHE A 100 -0.22 -9.12 18.89
N GLY A 101 0.55 -8.06 19.20
CA GLY A 101 0.54 -7.46 20.54
C GLY A 101 1.39 -8.16 21.61
N LYS A 102 2.44 -8.89 21.23
CA LYS A 102 3.56 -9.15 22.15
C LYS A 102 4.65 -8.10 21.91
N PRO A 103 4.83 -7.13 22.81
CA PRO A 103 5.90 -6.14 22.69
C PRO A 103 7.25 -6.85 22.51
N GLY A 104 8.00 -6.47 21.48
CA GLY A 104 9.35 -6.98 21.23
C GLY A 104 9.45 -8.40 20.66
N THR A 105 8.40 -8.98 20.07
CA THR A 105 8.54 -10.31 19.44
C THR A 105 8.36 -10.36 17.93
N CYS A 106 7.98 -9.27 17.23
CA CYS A 106 7.96 -9.13 15.75
C CYS A 106 7.90 -10.44 14.92
N THR A 107 6.96 -11.32 15.26
CA THR A 107 6.86 -12.68 14.73
C THR A 107 5.46 -12.96 14.21
N GLY A 108 5.37 -13.94 13.33
CA GLY A 108 4.12 -14.37 12.71
C GLY A 108 3.81 -13.64 11.40
N ALA A 109 2.63 -13.92 10.87
CA ALA A 109 2.28 -13.60 9.48
C ALA A 109 2.38 -12.10 9.14
N GLY A 110 2.07 -11.19 10.08
CA GLY A 110 2.14 -9.76 9.83
C GLY A 110 3.57 -9.26 9.55
N PRO A 111 4.48 -9.37 10.52
CA PRO A 111 5.90 -9.06 10.36
C PRO A 111 6.55 -9.77 9.17
N GLU A 112 6.29 -11.07 9.00
CA GLU A 112 6.85 -11.86 7.90
C GLU A 112 6.41 -11.35 6.52
N MET A 113 5.12 -11.01 6.36
CA MET A 113 4.60 -10.49 5.10
C MET A 113 5.02 -9.04 4.85
N MET A 114 5.14 -8.22 5.88
CA MET A 114 5.73 -6.87 5.75
C MET A 114 7.16 -6.96 5.23
N ALA A 115 7.98 -7.86 5.79
CA ALA A 115 9.36 -8.05 5.35
C ALA A 115 9.43 -8.56 3.89
N LYS A 116 8.56 -9.51 3.50
CA LYS A 116 8.48 -9.98 2.11
C LYS A 116 8.06 -8.87 1.14
N ASN A 117 7.09 -8.05 1.53
CA ASN A 117 6.62 -6.93 0.72
C ASN A 117 7.69 -5.85 0.55
N PHE A 118 8.38 -5.47 1.62
CA PHE A 118 9.48 -4.50 1.56
C PHE A 118 10.57 -4.93 0.56
N ARG A 119 10.93 -6.21 0.55
CA ARG A 119 11.94 -6.76 -0.38
C ARG A 119 11.54 -6.64 -1.85
N VAL A 120 10.26 -6.60 -2.19
CA VAL A 120 9.80 -6.36 -3.57
C VAL A 120 10.31 -5.00 -4.07
N PHE A 121 10.35 -4.00 -3.19
CA PHE A 121 10.84 -2.65 -3.50
C PHE A 121 12.37 -2.52 -3.49
N CYS A 122 13.09 -3.54 -3.02
CA CYS A 122 14.55 -3.54 -2.99
C CYS A 122 15.18 -3.99 -4.33
N ASP A 123 14.38 -4.51 -5.26
CA ASP A 123 14.86 -5.03 -6.56
C ASP A 123 14.43 -4.09 -7.70
N PRO A 124 15.38 -3.42 -8.39
CA PRO A 124 15.07 -2.50 -9.48
C PRO A 124 14.35 -3.19 -10.66
N ALA A 125 14.49 -4.51 -10.82
CA ALA A 125 13.81 -5.24 -11.89
C ALA A 125 12.29 -5.25 -11.72
N ASN A 126 11.78 -5.06 -10.50
CA ASN A 126 10.35 -5.03 -10.23
C ASN A 126 9.68 -3.70 -10.65
N TYR A 127 10.44 -2.61 -10.87
CA TYR A 127 9.88 -1.28 -11.14
C TYR A 127 9.51 -1.05 -12.61
N PRO A 128 8.38 -0.37 -12.89
CA PRO A 128 7.39 0.20 -11.95
C PRO A 128 6.50 -0.84 -11.25
N ILE A 129 6.23 -0.63 -9.96
CA ILE A 129 5.42 -1.51 -9.11
C ILE A 129 4.06 -0.85 -8.84
N VAL A 130 2.96 -1.58 -9.01
CA VAL A 130 1.69 -1.26 -8.36
C VAL A 130 1.52 -2.16 -7.13
N ALA A 131 1.11 -1.59 -6.00
CA ALA A 131 0.77 -2.34 -4.80
C ALA A 131 -0.67 -2.05 -4.41
N HIS A 132 -1.50 -3.09 -4.19
CA HIS A 132 -2.93 -2.91 -3.93
C HIS A 132 -3.47 -3.94 -2.94
N CYS A 133 -4.63 -3.64 -2.36
CA CYS A 133 -5.46 -4.62 -1.64
C CYS A 133 -6.87 -4.64 -2.25
N ILE A 134 -7.95 -4.73 -1.46
CA ILE A 134 -9.30 -4.54 -1.99
C ILE A 134 -9.58 -3.06 -2.26
N SER A 135 -9.42 -2.22 -1.23
CA SER A 135 -9.78 -0.81 -1.25
C SER A 135 -8.59 0.12 -1.50
N GLY A 136 -7.37 -0.42 -1.44
CA GLY A 136 -6.15 0.38 -1.48
C GLY A 136 -5.88 1.19 -0.21
N ALA A 137 -6.60 0.96 0.89
CA ALA A 137 -6.49 1.76 2.12
C ALA A 137 -5.68 1.07 3.22
N ASP A 138 -6.17 -0.01 3.83
CA ASP A 138 -5.61 -0.51 5.09
C ASP A 138 -4.22 -1.16 4.93
N ARG A 139 -4.13 -2.25 4.15
CA ARG A 139 -2.88 -3.01 3.93
C ARG A 139 -1.90 -2.24 3.07
N THR A 140 -2.42 -1.58 2.04
CA THR A 140 -1.64 -0.74 1.13
C THR A 140 -1.12 0.49 1.87
N GLY A 141 -1.95 1.14 2.69
CA GLY A 141 -1.55 2.29 3.51
C GLY A 141 -0.53 1.91 4.58
N ALA A 142 -0.67 0.77 5.25
CA ALA A 142 0.36 0.31 6.20
C ALA A 142 1.72 0.07 5.52
N LEU A 143 1.73 -0.54 4.33
CA LEU A 143 2.95 -0.71 3.54
C LEU A 143 3.51 0.64 3.07
N ALA A 144 2.67 1.54 2.56
CA ALA A 144 3.07 2.88 2.12
C ALA A 144 3.63 3.73 3.27
N TYR A 145 3.05 3.63 4.47
CA TYR A 145 3.53 4.30 5.68
C TYR A 145 4.96 3.86 6.03
N VAL A 146 5.23 2.55 6.01
CA VAL A 146 6.57 2.00 6.27
C VAL A 146 7.57 2.44 5.19
N LEU A 147 7.19 2.32 3.91
CA LEU A 147 8.07 2.67 2.78
C LEU A 147 8.44 4.15 2.78
N ASN A 148 7.47 5.05 2.96
CA ASN A 148 7.74 6.48 2.98
C ASN A 148 8.40 6.94 4.29
N GLY A 149 8.00 6.37 5.42
CA GLY A 149 8.54 6.73 6.73
C GLY A 149 10.03 6.38 6.88
N VAL A 150 10.49 5.23 6.35
CA VAL A 150 11.93 4.90 6.35
C VAL A 150 12.76 5.83 5.44
N LEU A 151 12.13 6.50 4.48
CA LEU A 151 12.76 7.54 3.64
C LEU A 151 12.82 8.91 4.33
N GLY A 152 12.26 9.04 5.54
CA GLY A 152 12.29 10.29 6.30
C GLY A 152 11.12 11.22 6.05
N VAL A 153 10.05 10.76 5.40
CA VAL A 153 8.83 11.57 5.24
C VAL A 153 8.25 11.90 6.64
N PRO A 154 7.91 13.18 6.92
CA PRO A 154 7.36 13.59 8.21
C PRO A 154 6.05 12.88 8.56
N ALA A 155 5.81 12.68 9.87
CA ALA A 155 4.64 11.95 10.35
C ALA A 155 3.30 12.58 9.92
N ASP A 156 3.21 13.91 9.86
CA ASP A 156 2.00 14.62 9.44
C ASP A 156 1.71 14.46 7.93
N GLU A 157 2.76 14.31 7.10
CA GLU A 157 2.59 13.99 5.68
C GLU A 157 2.18 12.52 5.47
N LEU A 158 2.70 11.60 6.29
CA LEU A 158 2.25 10.19 6.28
C LEU A 158 0.79 10.05 6.71
N GLU A 159 0.38 10.82 7.72
CA GLU A 159 -1.03 10.89 8.14
C GLU A 159 -1.92 11.44 7.03
N LYS A 160 -1.54 12.55 6.38
CA LYS A 160 -2.28 13.10 5.24
C LYS A 160 -2.40 12.10 4.08
N ASP A 161 -1.35 11.36 3.75
CA ASP A 161 -1.41 10.32 2.71
C ASP A 161 -2.43 9.23 3.07
N TRP A 162 -2.42 8.79 4.33
CA TRP A 162 -3.40 7.85 4.86
C TRP A 162 -4.82 8.43 4.81
N GLU A 163 -5.03 9.65 5.30
CA GLU A 163 -6.34 10.34 5.36
C GLU A 163 -6.99 10.50 3.99
N ILE A 164 -6.22 10.87 2.95
CA ILE A 164 -6.80 11.06 1.61
C ILE A 164 -7.31 9.73 1.05
N THR A 165 -6.73 8.61 1.49
CA THR A 165 -7.15 7.25 1.12
C THR A 165 -8.24 6.73 2.05
N ALA A 166 -8.22 7.19 3.31
CA ALA A 166 -9.17 6.86 4.34
C ALA A 166 -10.47 7.69 4.19
N ASN A 167 -11.44 7.17 3.45
CA ASN A 167 -12.81 7.70 3.42
C ASN A 167 -13.44 7.74 4.85
N SER A 168 -14.59 8.41 5.07
CA SER A 168 -15.21 8.58 6.41
C SER A 168 -15.67 7.30 7.14
N TYR A 169 -15.28 6.11 6.66
CA TYR A 169 -15.57 4.83 7.28
C TYR A 169 -14.38 4.27 8.07
N PHE A 170 -13.18 4.83 7.91
CA PHE A 170 -12.01 4.36 8.65
C PHE A 170 -11.93 5.01 10.02
N LYS A 171 -11.44 4.22 10.99
CA LYS A 171 -11.30 4.64 12.38
C LYS A 171 -9.87 5.10 12.60
N TYR A 172 -9.71 6.33 13.10
CA TYR A 172 -8.39 6.83 13.52
C TYR A 172 -7.70 5.91 14.52
N GLU A 173 -8.46 5.19 15.36
CA GLU A 173 -7.93 4.15 16.25
C GLU A 173 -7.01 3.14 15.54
N ASN A 174 -7.32 2.77 14.29
CA ASN A 174 -6.48 1.87 13.50
C ASN A 174 -5.19 2.55 13.04
N PHE A 175 -5.27 3.83 12.65
CA PHE A 175 -4.11 4.63 12.30
C PHE A 175 -3.22 4.86 13.52
N ASP A 176 -3.80 5.18 14.67
CA ASP A 176 -3.09 5.34 15.94
C ASP A 176 -2.37 4.05 16.32
N ASP A 177 -3.02 2.89 16.15
CA ASP A 177 -2.42 1.56 16.31
C ASP A 177 -1.20 1.33 15.38
N LEU A 178 -1.21 1.91 14.17
CA LEU A 178 -0.08 1.84 13.22
C LEU A 178 1.03 2.81 13.62
N ALA A 179 0.72 4.09 13.75
CA ALA A 179 1.67 5.16 13.99
C ALA A 179 2.33 5.01 15.37
N GLY A 180 1.52 4.83 16.42
CA GLY A 180 2.01 4.61 17.78
C GLY A 180 2.71 3.27 17.98
N GLY A 181 2.46 2.29 17.09
CA GLY A 181 3.17 1.01 17.12
C GLY A 181 4.69 1.17 17.00
N PHE A 182 5.16 2.17 16.25
CA PHE A 182 6.59 2.45 16.06
C PHE A 182 7.30 2.96 17.32
N ASP A 183 6.58 3.44 18.34
CA ASP A 183 7.18 3.89 19.60
C ASP A 183 7.86 2.76 20.39
N HIS A 184 7.60 1.50 20.04
CA HIS A 184 8.29 0.35 20.62
C HIS A 184 9.72 0.15 20.09
N PHE A 185 10.12 0.88 19.03
CA PHE A 185 11.37 0.64 18.29
C PHE A 185 12.40 1.77 18.40
N GLY A 186 12.40 2.49 19.52
CA GLY A 186 13.41 3.52 19.78
C GLY A 186 13.11 4.32 21.03
N ALA A 187 13.98 5.28 21.33
CA ALA A 187 13.70 6.23 22.39
C ALA A 187 12.49 7.12 22.00
N PRO A 188 11.71 7.64 22.97
CA PRO A 188 10.60 8.55 22.68
C PRO A 188 10.99 9.76 21.83
N SER A 189 12.21 10.28 22.02
CA SER A 189 12.78 11.41 21.27
C SER A 189 13.40 11.05 19.93
N ALA A 190 13.52 9.76 19.59
CA ALA A 190 14.10 9.34 18.32
C ALA A 190 13.18 9.75 17.16
N PRO A 191 13.74 10.23 16.03
CA PRO A 191 12.95 10.56 14.85
C PRO A 191 12.25 9.32 14.28
N LEU A 192 11.08 9.50 13.68
CA LEU A 192 10.22 8.41 13.21
C LEU A 192 10.95 7.44 12.26
N HIS A 193 11.77 7.95 11.33
CA HIS A 193 12.48 7.11 10.37
C HIS A 193 13.47 6.14 11.04
N GLU A 194 14.10 6.53 12.15
CA GLU A 194 14.98 5.64 12.94
C GLU A 194 14.17 4.54 13.62
N LYS A 195 12.98 4.88 14.17
CA LYS A 195 12.07 3.89 14.76
C LYS A 195 11.57 2.88 13.71
N ILE A 196 11.23 3.35 12.51
CA ILE A 196 10.82 2.48 11.40
C ILE A 196 11.99 1.61 10.92
N GLU A 197 13.20 2.16 10.82
CA GLU A 197 14.42 1.40 10.46
C GLU A 197 14.71 0.30 11.49
N ALA A 198 14.58 0.61 12.79
CA ALA A 198 14.71 -0.37 13.85
C ALA A 198 13.63 -1.48 13.78
N TYR A 199 12.38 -1.14 13.47
CA TYR A 199 11.33 -2.13 13.19
C TYR A 199 11.69 -3.01 11.99
N LEU A 200 12.17 -2.43 10.89
CA LEU A 200 12.60 -3.16 9.70
C LEU A 200 13.72 -4.16 10.03
N HIS A 201 14.69 -3.76 10.85
CA HIS A 201 15.72 -4.67 11.36
C HIS A 201 15.15 -5.81 12.20
N GLU A 202 14.21 -5.51 13.09
CA GLU A 202 13.57 -6.51 13.94
C GLU A 202 12.81 -7.57 13.11
N ILE A 203 12.19 -7.19 11.98
CA ILE A 203 11.54 -8.13 11.05
C ILE A 203 12.51 -8.76 10.02
N GLY A 204 13.82 -8.56 10.21
CA GLY A 204 14.87 -9.20 9.44
C GLY A 204 15.25 -8.51 8.13
N ILE A 205 14.92 -7.24 7.93
CA ILE A 205 15.44 -6.43 6.81
C ILE A 205 16.82 -5.91 7.17
N THR A 206 17.79 -6.13 6.29
CA THR A 206 19.18 -5.76 6.48
C THR A 206 19.44 -4.28 6.11
N PRO A 207 20.49 -3.65 6.67
CA PRO A 207 20.90 -2.30 6.24
C PRO A 207 21.16 -2.20 4.73
N LYS A 208 21.64 -3.29 4.11
CA LYS A 208 21.88 -3.36 2.66
C LYS A 208 20.57 -3.29 1.87
N GLU A 209 19.51 -3.96 2.31
CA GLU A 209 18.19 -3.91 1.68
C GLU A 209 17.57 -2.52 1.81
N ILE A 210 17.65 -1.89 2.99
CA ILE A 210 17.17 -0.50 3.18
C ILE A 210 17.95 0.47 2.28
N SER A 211 19.28 0.29 2.18
CA SER A 211 20.13 1.11 1.30
C SER A 211 19.79 0.91 -0.18
N ALA A 212 19.50 -0.33 -0.60
CA ALA A 212 19.09 -0.62 -1.96
C ALA A 212 17.74 0.05 -2.30
N PHE A 213 16.75 -0.06 -1.39
CA PHE A 213 15.48 0.63 -1.52
C PHE A 213 15.66 2.16 -1.62
N ARG A 214 16.43 2.77 -0.71
CA ARG A 214 16.75 4.20 -0.73
C ARG A 214 17.39 4.62 -2.04
N ALA A 215 18.37 3.87 -2.54
CA ALA A 215 19.07 4.18 -3.78
C ALA A 215 18.14 4.16 -5.02
N ILE A 216 17.14 3.27 -5.02
CA ILE A 216 16.16 3.20 -6.12
C ILE A 216 15.19 4.39 -6.07
N ILE A 217 14.68 4.75 -4.89
CA ILE A 217 13.62 5.77 -4.78
C ILE A 217 14.15 7.19 -4.76
N LEU A 218 15.28 7.44 -4.09
CA LEU A 218 15.79 8.81 -3.88
C LEU A 218 16.66 9.32 -5.02
N GLU A 219 16.92 8.50 -6.05
CA GLU A 219 17.76 8.85 -7.20
C GLU A 219 19.10 9.52 -6.79
N ASN A 220 20.08 8.71 -6.35
CA ASN A 220 21.45 9.20 -6.18
C ASN A 220 22.24 9.19 -7.50
#